data_AF-A0A7S2IEY4-F1
#
_entry.id   AF-A0A7S2IEY4-F1
#
_cell.length_a   1.000
_cell.length_b   1.000
_cell.length_c   1.000
_cell.angle_alpha   90.00
_cell.angle_beta   90.00
_cell.angle_gamma   90.00
#
_symmetry.space_group_name_H-M   'P 1'
#
loop_
_entity.id
_entity.type
_entity.pdbx_description
1 polymer ?
#
loop_
_entity_poly.entity_id
_entity_poly.type
_entity_poly.pdbx_seq_one_letter_code
_entity_poly.pdbx_strand_id
1 'polypeptide(L)'
;MPLEGEKMMLSQYKSYFVSVSADMQSPAGSLMGGLVGGLVGVPASGGSMSISPSTMAKQNVTVCLVAYPHIRFEAYSAQFTDVTHVVAALGSVFVLSRGGASGTNTVFFELREKGLQEQLDILVKKRMFEWAAGIAVQGGAAQEVTADIYREHGDALFAKRAYDQALQVYMKTIDLGLPLEPSYVVEKYLEAQRIAHVAQYLKRLHEKNLAEREHTALLLKCYTKLKDFSTLEEFLERTPVSQYDPATAIEVLETAGYYGLAAAVAQKPEVQRHGDYIRISLEHFKSYAKIVQFLGTLPRAEAGQALVDHGRVLMKHAPKETVDLVRAICGLDEVSE
;
A
#
# COMPACT_ATOMS: atom_id res chain seq x y z
N MET A 1 -8.10 -6.87 -29.88
CA MET A 1 -6.73 -6.93 -30.44
C MET A 1 -6.15 -5.52 -30.41
N PRO A 2 -4.86 -5.36 -30.05
CA PRO A 2 -3.96 -4.83 -31.07
C PRO A 2 -2.54 -5.38 -30.90
N LEU A 3 -2.12 -6.23 -31.83
CA LEU A 3 -0.70 -6.35 -32.19
C LEU A 3 -0.66 -5.80 -33.60
N GLU A 4 0.00 -4.67 -33.79
CA GLU A 4 0.14 -4.02 -35.09
C GLU A 4 0.93 -4.93 -36.03
N GLY A 5 0.45 -5.12 -37.26
CA GLY A 5 1.07 -5.98 -38.27
C GLY A 5 0.10 -7.00 -38.90
N GLU A 6 0.40 -7.40 -40.13
CA GLU A 6 -0.34 -8.45 -40.84
C GLU A 6 -0.08 -9.81 -40.18
N LYS A 7 -1.13 -10.41 -39.62
CA LYS A 7 -1.03 -11.65 -38.84
C LYS A 7 -1.14 -12.85 -39.77
N MET A 8 -0.02 -13.53 -39.96
CA MET A 8 0.10 -14.68 -40.85
C MET A 8 -0.48 -15.94 -40.20
N MET A 9 -0.31 -16.11 -38.88
CA MET A 9 -0.83 -17.26 -38.14
C MET A 9 -1.22 -16.88 -36.71
N LEU A 10 -2.29 -17.50 -36.22
CA LEU A 10 -2.78 -17.39 -34.85
C LEU A 10 -2.97 -18.79 -34.27
N SER A 11 -2.39 -19.04 -33.10
CA SER A 11 -2.65 -20.26 -32.33
C SER A 11 -2.90 -19.91 -30.86
N GLN A 12 -3.71 -20.73 -30.18
CA GLN A 12 -4.00 -20.60 -28.77
C GLN A 12 -3.34 -21.73 -28.00
N TYR A 13 -2.66 -21.40 -26.91
CA TYR A 13 -2.10 -22.37 -25.97
C TYR A 13 -2.44 -21.98 -24.54
N LYS A 14 -3.29 -22.77 -23.87
CA LYS A 14 -3.87 -22.40 -22.57
C LYS A 14 -4.45 -20.98 -22.62
N SER A 15 -3.83 -20.09 -21.84
CA SER A 15 -4.11 -18.68 -21.63
C SER A 15 -3.23 -17.75 -22.51
N TYR A 16 -2.42 -18.31 -23.40
CA TYR A 16 -1.54 -17.57 -24.30
C TYR A 16 -2.11 -17.55 -25.71
N PHE A 17 -2.00 -16.41 -26.38
CA PHE A 17 -2.16 -16.30 -27.83
C PHE A 17 -0.79 -16.16 -28.46
N VAL A 18 -0.51 -17.00 -29.43
CA VAL A 18 0.69 -16.90 -30.25
C VAL A 18 0.28 -16.30 -31.59
N SER A 19 0.85 -15.16 -31.92
CA SER A 19 0.69 -14.54 -33.24
C SER A 19 2.02 -14.53 -33.97
N VAL A 20 1.99 -14.93 -35.23
CA VAL A 20 3.10 -14.75 -36.16
C VAL A 20 2.76 -13.57 -37.06
N SER A 21 3.57 -12.53 -37.01
CA SER A 21 3.46 -11.36 -37.88
C SER A 21 4.63 -11.30 -38.84
N ALA A 22 4.35 -10.96 -40.10
CA ALA A 22 5.42 -10.64 -41.05
C ALA A 22 6.08 -9.32 -40.64
N ASP A 23 7.41 -9.24 -40.69
CA ASP A 23 8.13 -8.00 -40.46
C ASP A 23 7.89 -7.11 -41.69
N MET A 24 6.93 -6.18 -41.61
CA MET A 24 6.90 -5.09 -42.58
C MET A 24 8.09 -4.20 -42.28
N GLN A 25 9.09 -4.22 -43.17
CA GLN A 25 10.09 -3.16 -43.24
C GLN A 25 9.33 -1.82 -43.28
N SER A 26 9.33 -1.08 -42.18
CA SER A 26 8.98 0.31 -42.21
C SER A 26 10.01 1.02 -43.11
N PRO A 27 9.58 1.83 -44.10
CA PRO A 27 10.53 2.60 -44.89
C PRO A 27 11.19 3.60 -43.94
N ALA A 28 12.51 3.54 -43.85
CA ALA A 28 13.30 4.53 -43.14
C ALA A 28 13.06 5.92 -43.76
N GLY A 29 12.70 6.90 -42.92
CA GLY A 29 12.98 8.32 -43.17
C GLY A 29 11.78 9.19 -43.57
N SER A 30 11.00 9.63 -42.60
CA SER A 30 10.34 10.93 -42.66
C SER A 30 11.11 11.90 -41.77
N LEU A 31 12.02 12.68 -42.37
CA LEU A 31 12.54 13.92 -41.80
C LEU A 31 12.18 15.05 -42.78
N MET A 32 11.26 15.90 -42.35
CA MET A 32 10.96 17.18 -42.98
C MET A 32 12.17 18.13 -42.86
N GLY A 33 12.52 18.80 -43.95
CA GLY A 33 13.12 20.15 -43.90
C GLY A 33 14.26 20.44 -44.89
N GLY A 34 13.98 21.23 -45.92
CA GLY A 34 15.01 22.07 -46.60
C GLY A 34 14.90 22.18 -48.11
N LEU A 35 14.35 23.32 -48.60
CA LEU A 35 14.62 23.89 -49.93
C LEU A 35 16.15 24.01 -50.15
N VAL A 36 16.78 23.93 -51.33
CA VAL A 36 16.70 24.81 -52.52
C VAL A 36 17.45 24.15 -53.70
N GLY A 37 16.87 24.18 -54.92
CA GLY A 37 17.57 24.52 -56.18
C GLY A 37 18.54 23.54 -56.88
N GLY A 38 18.16 23.12 -58.10
CA GLY A 38 19.02 23.36 -59.29
C GLY A 38 19.68 22.16 -60.02
N LEU A 39 19.11 21.84 -61.19
CA LEU A 39 19.75 21.48 -62.49
C LEU A 39 20.37 20.09 -62.76
N VAL A 40 19.70 19.39 -63.70
CA VAL A 40 20.18 18.74 -64.96
C VAL A 40 21.12 17.53 -64.91
N GLY A 41 20.67 16.44 -65.55
CA GLY A 41 21.53 15.42 -66.19
C GLY A 41 20.83 14.08 -66.47
N VAL A 42 20.53 13.78 -67.74
CA VAL A 42 20.03 12.48 -68.24
C VAL A 42 21.23 11.60 -68.72
N PRO A 43 21.06 10.34 -69.21
CA PRO A 43 21.44 9.09 -68.51
C PRO A 43 22.58 8.31 -69.23
N ALA A 44 23.17 7.27 -68.61
CA ALA A 44 23.90 6.25 -69.38
C ALA A 44 24.12 4.91 -68.64
N SER A 45 23.76 3.84 -69.37
CA SER A 45 24.41 2.53 -69.47
C SER A 45 24.55 1.61 -68.24
N GLY A 46 23.81 0.48 -68.32
CA GLY A 46 24.40 -0.86 -68.47
C GLY A 46 25.06 -1.50 -67.26
N GLY A 47 24.41 -2.54 -66.70
CA GLY A 47 25.09 -3.45 -65.77
C GLY A 47 24.17 -4.47 -65.10
N SER A 48 24.25 -5.71 -65.57
CA SER A 48 24.19 -6.96 -64.78
C SER A 48 22.99 -7.18 -63.85
N MET A 49 22.12 -8.12 -64.24
CA MET A 49 21.27 -8.86 -63.31
C MET A 49 22.16 -9.67 -62.36
N SER A 50 22.44 -9.13 -61.17
CA SER A 50 22.91 -9.92 -60.04
C SER A 50 21.69 -10.47 -59.30
N ILE A 51 21.55 -11.79 -59.36
CA ILE A 51 20.62 -12.54 -58.51
C ILE A 51 21.06 -12.32 -57.07
N SER A 52 20.27 -11.55 -56.33
CA SER A 52 20.42 -11.42 -54.88
C SER A 52 20.01 -12.75 -54.23
N PRO A 53 20.71 -13.23 -53.18
CA PRO A 53 20.31 -14.44 -52.49
C PRO A 53 18.90 -14.25 -51.93
N SER A 54 18.06 -15.27 -52.08
CA SER A 54 16.70 -15.34 -51.53
C SER A 54 16.70 -14.82 -50.09
N THR A 55 16.28 -13.58 -49.91
CA THR A 55 16.20 -12.97 -48.59
C THR A 55 14.97 -13.60 -47.94
N MET A 56 15.18 -14.72 -47.24
CA MET A 56 14.11 -15.39 -46.51
C MET A 56 13.39 -14.37 -45.64
N ALA A 57 12.07 -14.27 -45.80
CA ALA A 57 11.26 -13.30 -45.07
C ALA A 57 11.44 -13.52 -43.55
N LYS A 58 11.91 -12.48 -42.86
CA LYS A 58 11.97 -12.47 -41.40
C LYS A 58 10.54 -12.31 -40.88
N GLN A 59 10.15 -13.18 -39.96
CA GLN A 59 8.83 -13.18 -39.34
C GLN A 59 9.02 -13.08 -37.83
N ASN A 60 8.26 -12.20 -37.18
CA ASN A 60 8.29 -12.07 -35.74
C ASN A 60 7.23 -13.01 -35.15
N VAL A 61 7.66 -13.90 -34.25
CA VAL A 61 6.75 -14.73 -33.47
C VAL A 61 6.62 -14.07 -32.10
N THR A 62 5.41 -13.58 -31.82
CA THR A 62 5.06 -12.96 -30.56
C THR A 62 4.12 -13.88 -29.80
N VAL A 63 4.54 -14.30 -28.61
CA VAL A 63 3.70 -15.02 -27.65
C VAL A 63 3.19 -14.00 -26.64
N CYS A 64 1.90 -13.70 -26.74
CA CYS A 64 1.20 -12.87 -25.77
C CYS A 64 0.49 -13.75 -24.76
N LEU A 65 0.76 -13.51 -23.47
CA LEU A 65 -0.11 -13.97 -22.41
C LEU A 65 -1.40 -13.13 -22.48
N VAL A 66 -2.53 -13.79 -22.72
CA VAL A 66 -3.87 -13.23 -22.55
C VAL A 66 -4.57 -14.09 -21.49
N ALA A 67 -3.87 -14.29 -20.38
CA ALA A 67 -4.38 -15.14 -19.32
C ALA A 67 -5.53 -14.49 -18.58
N TYR A 68 -5.64 -13.17 -18.62
CA TYR A 68 -6.67 -12.47 -17.87
C TYR A 68 -7.23 -11.29 -18.67
N PRO A 69 -8.54 -11.00 -18.54
CA PRO A 69 -9.26 -9.99 -19.34
C PRO A 69 -8.68 -8.57 -19.25
N HIS A 70 -7.84 -8.29 -18.24
CA HIS A 70 -7.26 -6.97 -17.97
C HIS A 70 -5.73 -6.94 -18.11
N ILE A 71 -5.09 -8.09 -18.30
CA ILE A 71 -3.63 -8.29 -18.24
C ILE A 71 -3.21 -8.86 -19.59
N ARG A 72 -2.84 -7.95 -20.51
CA ARG A 72 -2.20 -8.26 -21.80
C ARG A 72 -0.68 -8.08 -21.65
N PHE A 73 0.06 -9.19 -21.60
CA PHE A 73 1.51 -9.17 -21.44
C PHE A 73 2.18 -9.87 -22.61
N GLU A 74 3.20 -9.24 -23.19
CA GLU A 74 4.08 -9.89 -24.15
C GLU A 74 5.05 -10.82 -23.39
N ALA A 75 4.72 -12.10 -23.34
CA ALA A 75 5.49 -13.09 -22.60
C ALA A 75 6.81 -13.42 -23.30
N TYR A 76 6.80 -13.42 -24.63
CA TYR A 76 7.99 -13.70 -25.44
C TYR A 76 7.85 -13.07 -26.82
N SER A 77 8.95 -12.51 -27.33
CA SER A 77 9.05 -11.95 -28.68
C SER A 77 10.42 -12.30 -29.24
N ALA A 78 10.45 -12.95 -30.40
CA ALA A 78 11.70 -13.20 -31.11
C ALA A 78 11.48 -13.26 -32.62
N GLN A 79 12.56 -13.00 -33.35
CA GLN A 79 12.58 -13.07 -34.81
C GLN A 79 12.92 -14.49 -35.25
N PHE A 80 12.12 -15.05 -36.14
CA PHE A 80 12.34 -16.36 -36.76
C PHE A 80 12.35 -16.20 -38.30
N THR A 81 13.07 -17.07 -39.00
CA THR A 81 13.14 -17.07 -40.47
C THR A 81 12.22 -18.14 -41.04
N ASP A 82 11.33 -17.79 -41.97
CA ASP A 82 10.43 -18.74 -42.66
C ASP A 82 9.68 -19.70 -41.71
N VAL A 83 8.82 -19.16 -40.84
CA VAL A 83 7.98 -19.96 -39.93
C VAL A 83 6.89 -20.66 -40.75
N THR A 84 6.86 -21.98 -40.68
CA THR A 84 5.89 -22.82 -41.39
C THR A 84 4.67 -23.11 -40.54
N HIS A 85 4.87 -23.48 -39.28
CA HIS A 85 3.80 -23.84 -38.36
C HIS A 85 4.17 -23.45 -36.93
N VAL A 86 3.14 -23.05 -36.17
CA VAL A 86 3.20 -22.95 -34.71
C VAL A 86 2.22 -23.96 -34.16
N VAL A 87 2.72 -24.90 -33.35
CA VAL A 87 1.92 -26.00 -32.81
C VAL A 87 2.04 -26.00 -31.30
N ALA A 88 0.89 -26.01 -30.63
CA ALA A 88 0.83 -26.20 -29.19
C ALA A 88 0.61 -27.68 -28.88
N ALA A 89 1.63 -28.36 -28.35
CA ALA A 89 1.56 -29.79 -28.05
C ALA A 89 2.42 -30.12 -26.82
N LEU A 90 2.13 -31.24 -26.14
CA LEU A 90 2.98 -31.79 -25.07
C LEU A 90 3.31 -30.83 -23.92
N GLY A 91 2.48 -29.81 -23.67
CA GLY A 91 2.73 -28.83 -22.61
C GLY A 91 3.70 -27.69 -22.99
N SER A 92 4.05 -27.54 -24.27
CA SER A 92 4.90 -26.47 -24.79
C SER A 92 4.36 -25.88 -26.09
N VAL A 93 4.84 -24.70 -26.48
CA VAL A 93 4.60 -24.14 -27.81
C VAL A 93 5.81 -24.46 -28.68
N PHE A 94 5.57 -25.03 -29.85
CA PHE A 94 6.59 -25.37 -30.80
C PHE A 94 6.52 -24.48 -32.03
N VAL A 95 7.66 -23.94 -32.45
CA VAL A 95 7.79 -23.12 -33.65
C VAL A 95 8.65 -23.89 -34.66
N LEU A 96 8.06 -24.20 -35.82
CA LEU A 96 8.72 -24.85 -36.93
C LEU A 96 9.17 -23.80 -37.95
N SER A 97 10.47 -23.71 -38.18
CA SER A 97 11.04 -22.77 -39.15
C SER A 97 11.87 -23.51 -40.20
N ARG A 98 11.87 -23.07 -41.46
CA ARG A 98 12.85 -23.58 -42.43
C ARG A 98 14.13 -22.77 -42.29
N GLY A 99 15.24 -23.45 -41.96
CA GLY A 99 16.51 -22.79 -41.65
C GLY A 99 17.72 -23.63 -42.05
N GLY A 100 18.58 -23.06 -42.91
CA GLY A 100 19.85 -23.63 -43.36
C GLY A 100 20.24 -23.16 -44.77
N ALA A 101 21.52 -23.16 -45.11
CA ALA A 101 22.07 -22.69 -46.40
C ALA A 101 21.46 -23.38 -47.66
N SER A 102 20.71 -24.48 -47.49
CA SER A 102 20.10 -25.26 -48.56
C SER A 102 18.55 -25.25 -48.56
N GLY A 103 17.88 -24.51 -47.67
CA GLY A 103 16.41 -24.40 -47.67
C GLY A 103 15.62 -25.68 -47.33
N THR A 104 16.30 -26.80 -47.01
CA THR A 104 15.69 -28.12 -46.76
C THR A 104 15.69 -28.55 -45.29
N ASN A 105 16.51 -27.91 -44.44
CA ASN A 105 16.53 -28.24 -43.01
C ASN A 105 15.39 -27.52 -42.28
N THR A 106 14.58 -28.30 -41.57
CA THR A 106 13.54 -27.79 -40.67
C THR A 106 14.13 -27.71 -39.28
N VAL A 107 14.09 -26.52 -38.69
CA VAL A 107 14.53 -26.27 -37.31
C VAL A 107 13.29 -26.20 -36.42
N PHE A 108 13.41 -26.82 -35.25
CA PHE A 108 12.33 -26.91 -34.28
C PHE A 108 12.72 -26.17 -33.01
N PHE A 109 11.93 -25.16 -32.65
CA PHE A 109 12.11 -24.43 -31.41
C PHE A 109 11.03 -24.81 -30.42
N GLU A 110 11.43 -25.20 -29.21
CA GLU A 110 10.52 -25.42 -28.10
C GLU A 110 10.51 -24.20 -27.19
N LEU A 111 9.34 -23.56 -27.07
CA LEU A 111 9.05 -22.51 -26.12
C LEU A 111 8.39 -23.14 -24.91
N ARG A 112 9.14 -23.22 -23.80
CA ARG A 112 8.65 -23.68 -22.51
C ARG A 112 8.21 -22.52 -21.64
N GLU A 113 7.10 -22.72 -20.94
CA GLU A 113 6.64 -21.81 -19.90
C GLU A 113 7.63 -21.86 -18.72
N LYS A 114 8.15 -20.70 -18.32
CA LYS A 114 9.03 -20.61 -17.14
C LYS A 114 8.25 -20.85 -15.86
N GLY A 115 8.91 -21.36 -14.82
CA GLY A 115 8.29 -21.54 -13.50
C GLY A 115 7.88 -20.22 -12.85
N LEU A 116 6.92 -20.27 -11.91
CA LEU A 116 6.35 -19.09 -11.26
C LEU A 116 7.43 -18.17 -10.64
N GLN A 117 8.41 -18.73 -9.94
CA GLN A 117 9.50 -17.95 -9.33
C GLN A 117 10.34 -17.20 -10.36
N GLU A 118 10.76 -17.86 -11.45
CA GLU A 118 11.52 -17.20 -12.52
C GLU A 118 10.71 -16.12 -13.22
N GLN A 119 9.41 -16.34 -13.41
CA GLN A 119 8.51 -15.33 -13.98
C GLN A 119 8.46 -14.09 -13.10
N LEU A 120 8.28 -14.27 -11.78
CA LEU A 120 8.25 -13.16 -10.81
C LEU A 120 9.59 -12.41 -10.79
N ASP A 121 10.72 -13.11 -10.75
CA ASP A 121 12.06 -12.50 -10.80
C ASP A 121 12.27 -11.63 -12.04
N ILE A 122 11.83 -12.09 -13.21
CA ILE A 122 11.94 -11.34 -14.47
C ILE A 122 11.06 -10.08 -14.41
N LEU A 123 9.84 -10.20 -13.89
CA LEU A 123 8.90 -9.08 -13.80
C LEU A 123 9.39 -8.02 -12.81
N VAL A 124 9.89 -8.45 -11.66
CA VAL A 124 10.51 -7.59 -10.64
C VAL A 124 11.74 -6.87 -11.20
N LYS A 125 12.66 -7.60 -11.86
CA LYS A 125 13.85 -7.01 -12.51
C LYS A 125 13.49 -5.98 -13.58
N LYS A 126 12.40 -6.20 -14.33
CA LYS A 126 11.87 -5.26 -15.33
C LYS A 126 11.01 -4.14 -14.73
N ARG A 127 10.86 -4.08 -13.40
CA ARG A 127 10.03 -3.10 -12.66
C ARG A 127 8.54 -3.13 -13.01
N MET A 128 8.02 -4.28 -13.45
CA MET A 128 6.60 -4.50 -13.75
C MET A 128 5.87 -5.07 -12.53
N PHE A 129 5.84 -4.30 -11.45
CA PHE A 129 5.39 -4.77 -10.14
C PHE A 129 3.89 -5.09 -10.06
N GLU A 130 3.03 -4.33 -10.74
CA GLU A 130 1.59 -4.61 -10.75
C GLU A 130 1.27 -5.99 -11.35
N TRP A 131 2.01 -6.37 -12.38
CA TRP A 131 1.91 -7.66 -13.04
C TRP A 131 2.48 -8.78 -12.16
N ALA A 132 3.64 -8.53 -11.54
CA ALA A 132 4.24 -9.46 -10.59
C ALA A 132 3.29 -9.73 -9.41
N ALA A 133 2.68 -8.70 -8.84
CA ALA A 133 1.71 -8.84 -7.75
C ALA A 133 0.45 -9.61 -8.18
N GLY A 134 -0.08 -9.32 -9.37
CA GLY A 134 -1.24 -10.05 -9.92
C GLY A 134 -0.94 -11.55 -10.10
N ILE A 135 0.21 -11.87 -10.68
CA ILE A 135 0.63 -13.27 -10.88
C ILE A 135 0.96 -13.96 -9.55
N ALA A 136 1.56 -13.27 -8.59
CA ALA A 136 1.87 -13.82 -7.27
C ALA A 136 0.59 -14.20 -6.50
N VAL A 137 -0.40 -13.31 -6.46
CA VAL A 137 -1.68 -13.54 -5.77
C VAL A 137 -2.48 -14.67 -6.44
N GLN A 138 -2.55 -14.68 -7.78
CA GLN A 138 -3.31 -15.69 -8.52
C GLN A 138 -2.61 -17.05 -8.59
N GLY A 139 -1.28 -17.04 -8.68
CA GLY A 139 -0.45 -18.24 -8.70
C GLY A 139 -0.30 -18.91 -7.34
N GLY A 140 -0.89 -18.33 -6.28
CA GLY A 140 -0.76 -18.85 -4.92
C GLY A 140 0.68 -18.86 -4.42
N ALA A 141 1.47 -17.83 -4.78
CA ALA A 141 2.83 -17.71 -4.29
C ALA A 141 2.85 -17.59 -2.76
N ALA A 142 3.97 -17.97 -2.14
CA ALA A 142 4.15 -17.80 -0.70
C ALA A 142 3.90 -16.34 -0.30
N GLN A 143 3.32 -16.15 0.90
CA GLN A 143 3.01 -14.82 1.41
C GLN A 143 4.28 -13.96 1.54
N GLU A 144 5.42 -14.56 1.87
CA GLU A 144 6.72 -13.88 1.94
C GLU A 144 7.14 -13.30 0.59
N VAL A 145 7.12 -14.12 -0.48
CA VAL A 145 7.46 -13.67 -1.84
C VAL A 145 6.51 -12.57 -2.31
N THR A 146 5.23 -12.70 -1.99
CA THR A 146 4.23 -11.68 -2.33
C THR A 146 4.49 -10.38 -1.56
N ALA A 147 4.81 -10.46 -0.27
CA ALA A 147 5.15 -9.31 0.56
C ALA A 147 6.39 -8.58 0.03
N ASP A 148 7.43 -9.31 -0.38
CA ASP A 148 8.64 -8.75 -0.97
C ASP A 148 8.35 -7.99 -2.27
N ILE A 149 7.49 -8.51 -3.14
CA ILE A 149 7.07 -7.82 -4.37
C ILE A 149 6.37 -6.50 -4.04
N TYR A 150 5.44 -6.49 -3.07
CA TYR A 150 4.76 -5.27 -2.66
C TYR A 150 5.71 -4.28 -1.97
N ARG A 151 6.67 -4.77 -1.16
CA ARG A 151 7.70 -3.94 -0.54
C ARG A 151 8.55 -3.26 -1.61
N GLU A 152 9.10 -4.01 -2.56
CA GLU A 152 9.90 -3.46 -3.65
C GLU A 152 9.11 -2.51 -4.55
N HIS A 153 7.82 -2.80 -4.78
CA HIS A 153 6.93 -1.91 -5.51
C HIS A 153 6.75 -0.57 -4.80
N GLY A 154 6.44 -0.62 -3.50
CA GLY A 154 6.31 0.56 -2.65
C GLY A 154 7.61 1.37 -2.63
N ASP A 155 8.75 0.70 -2.52
CA ASP A 155 10.08 1.31 -2.51
C ASP A 155 10.42 2.01 -3.82
N ALA A 156 10.10 1.37 -4.95
CA ALA A 156 10.30 1.95 -6.28
C ALA A 156 9.44 3.20 -6.50
N LEU A 157 8.20 3.21 -6.00
CA LEU A 157 7.32 4.39 -6.04
C LEU A 157 7.78 5.48 -5.08
N PHE A 158 8.27 5.10 -3.90
CA PHE A 158 8.82 6.02 -2.91
C PHE A 158 10.07 6.73 -3.44
N ALA A 159 10.97 5.99 -4.12
CA ALA A 159 12.14 6.56 -4.79
C ALA A 159 11.77 7.56 -5.90
N LYS A 160 10.61 7.36 -6.56
CA LYS A 160 10.04 8.30 -7.53
C LYS A 160 9.30 9.48 -6.88
N ARG A 161 9.30 9.59 -5.54
CA ARG A 161 8.56 10.59 -4.74
C ARG A 161 7.04 10.52 -4.91
N ALA A 162 6.51 9.40 -5.41
CA ALA A 162 5.08 9.15 -5.53
C ALA A 162 4.53 8.58 -4.21
N TYR A 163 4.56 9.39 -3.15
CA TYR A 163 4.26 8.96 -1.77
C TYR A 163 2.83 8.43 -1.59
N ASP A 164 1.82 9.08 -2.18
CA ASP A 164 0.43 8.64 -2.06
C ASP A 164 0.21 7.26 -2.71
N GLN A 165 0.81 7.04 -3.88
CA GLN A 165 0.73 5.77 -4.58
C GLN A 165 1.49 4.67 -3.82
N ALA A 166 2.69 4.98 -3.32
CA ALA A 166 3.46 4.06 -2.48
C ALA A 166 2.68 3.66 -1.22
N LEU A 167 1.99 4.61 -0.58
CA LEU A 167 1.17 4.34 0.60
C LEU A 167 0.03 3.37 0.29
N GLN A 168 -0.67 3.55 -0.84
CA GLN A 168 -1.72 2.61 -1.26
C GLN A 168 -1.17 1.19 -1.48
N VAL A 169 0.05 1.06 -1.99
CA VAL A 169 0.72 -0.24 -2.15
C VAL A 169 1.01 -0.88 -0.78
N TYR A 170 1.53 -0.13 0.18
CA TYR A 170 1.72 -0.64 1.55
C TYR A 170 0.40 -0.90 2.28
N MET A 171 -0.67 -0.16 2.00
CA MET A 171 -1.99 -0.47 2.58
C MET A 171 -2.55 -1.80 2.06
N LYS A 172 -2.30 -2.12 0.78
CA LYS A 172 -2.69 -3.42 0.21
C LYS A 172 -2.02 -4.59 0.92
N THR A 173 -0.80 -4.43 1.46
CA THR A 173 -0.14 -5.52 2.21
C THR A 173 -0.86 -5.81 3.53
N ILE A 174 -1.35 -4.76 4.21
CA ILE A 174 -2.20 -4.91 5.40
C ILE A 174 -3.51 -5.62 5.04
N ASP A 175 -4.15 -5.22 3.94
CA ASP A 175 -5.41 -5.83 3.50
C ASP A 175 -5.33 -7.31 3.19
N LEU A 176 -4.23 -7.71 2.56
CA LEU A 176 -3.96 -9.09 2.18
C LEU A 176 -3.38 -9.92 3.34
N GLY A 177 -3.15 -9.31 4.52
CA GLY A 177 -2.56 -9.99 5.67
C GLY A 177 -1.15 -10.51 5.40
N LEU A 178 -0.37 -9.79 4.59
CA LEU A 178 0.99 -10.19 4.23
C LEU A 178 1.97 -9.90 5.38
N PRO A 179 3.04 -10.71 5.54
CA PRO A 179 4.06 -10.52 6.56
C PRO A 179 4.99 -9.35 6.20
N LEU A 180 4.48 -8.12 6.34
CA LEU A 180 5.26 -6.89 6.23
C LEU A 180 5.24 -6.18 7.57
N GLU A 181 6.42 -5.90 8.12
CA GLU A 181 6.56 -5.23 9.40
C GLU A 181 6.06 -3.76 9.31
N PRO A 182 5.08 -3.35 10.14
CA PRO A 182 4.55 -1.98 10.12
C PRO A 182 5.62 -0.93 10.43
N SER A 183 6.56 -1.24 11.33
CA SER A 183 7.67 -0.38 11.74
C SER A 183 8.49 0.12 10.55
N TYR A 184 8.78 -0.78 9.59
CA TYR A 184 9.52 -0.44 8.37
C TYR A 184 8.86 0.69 7.57
N VAL A 185 7.54 0.59 7.37
CA VAL A 185 6.78 1.60 6.61
C VAL A 185 6.71 2.90 7.41
N VAL A 186 6.43 2.80 8.71
CA VAL A 186 6.31 3.97 9.60
C VAL A 186 7.61 4.78 9.64
N GLU A 187 8.76 4.15 9.88
CA GLU A 187 10.07 4.80 9.91
C GLU A 187 10.35 5.54 8.60
N LYS A 188 10.11 4.86 7.48
CA LYS A 188 10.33 5.42 6.14
C LYS A 188 9.52 6.69 5.88
N TYR A 189 8.26 6.75 6.29
CA TYR A 189 7.43 7.96 6.14
C TYR A 189 7.74 9.04 7.19
N LEU A 190 8.22 8.66 8.38
CA LEU A 190 8.70 9.60 9.38
C LEU A 190 9.99 10.31 8.91
N GLU A 191 10.92 9.58 8.30
CA GLU A 191 12.13 10.16 7.68
C GLU A 191 11.79 11.16 6.57
N ALA A 192 10.79 10.86 5.75
CA ALA A 192 10.28 11.78 4.73
C ALA A 192 9.43 12.95 5.30
N GLN A 193 9.28 13.05 6.63
CA GLN A 193 8.47 14.04 7.33
C GLN A 193 7.00 14.07 6.86
N ARG A 194 6.44 12.90 6.54
CA ARG A 194 5.06 12.74 6.03
C ARG A 194 4.13 12.19 7.11
N ILE A 195 3.89 13.01 8.14
CA ILE A 195 3.08 12.63 9.31
C ILE A 195 1.64 12.25 8.92
N ALA A 196 1.06 12.92 7.92
CA ALA A 196 -0.28 12.60 7.42
C ALA A 196 -0.37 11.17 6.85
N HIS A 197 0.62 10.74 6.08
CA HIS A 197 0.69 9.38 5.51
C HIS A 197 0.89 8.33 6.60
N VAL A 198 1.71 8.62 7.63
CA VAL A 198 1.87 7.75 8.80
C VAL A 198 0.54 7.57 9.54
N ALA A 199 -0.20 8.66 9.78
CA ALA A 199 -1.51 8.60 10.43
C ALA A 199 -2.50 7.74 9.63
N GLN A 200 -2.55 7.89 8.30
CA GLN A 200 -3.40 7.08 7.43
C GLN A 200 -3.02 5.59 7.47
N TYR A 201 -1.72 5.28 7.42
CA TYR A 201 -1.23 3.91 7.51
C TYR A 201 -1.61 3.25 8.84
N LEU A 202 -1.33 3.93 9.97
CA LEU A 202 -1.63 3.44 11.31
C LEU A 202 -3.13 3.31 11.57
N LYS A 203 -3.95 4.25 11.08
CA LYS A 203 -5.41 4.15 11.13
C LYS A 203 -5.88 2.86 10.44
N ARG A 204 -5.32 2.58 9.25
CA ARG A 204 -5.68 1.38 8.47
C ARG A 204 -5.26 0.08 9.14
N LEU A 205 -4.11 0.10 9.83
CA LEU A 205 -3.63 -1.02 10.65
C LEU A 205 -4.56 -1.27 11.85
N HIS A 206 -5.02 -0.19 12.47
CA HIS A 206 -5.94 -0.23 13.60
C HIS A 206 -7.33 -0.76 13.22
N GLU A 207 -7.89 -0.32 12.08
CA GLU A 207 -9.16 -0.84 11.55
C GLU A 207 -9.15 -2.36 11.30
N LYS A 208 -7.97 -2.95 11.05
CA LYS A 208 -7.78 -4.39 10.85
C LYS A 208 -7.49 -5.14 12.16
N ASN A 209 -7.46 -4.47 13.31
CA ASN A 209 -7.07 -5.01 14.62
C ASN A 209 -5.66 -5.64 14.63
N LEU A 210 -4.77 -5.16 13.76
CA LEU A 210 -3.36 -5.56 13.71
C LEU A 210 -2.44 -4.56 14.43
N ALA A 211 -3.00 -3.46 14.94
CA ALA A 211 -2.24 -2.43 15.63
C ALA A 211 -1.96 -2.83 17.09
N GLU A 212 -0.69 -2.73 17.47
CA GLU A 212 -0.26 -2.82 18.85
C GLU A 212 -0.47 -1.49 19.60
N ARG A 213 -0.34 -1.52 20.93
CA ARG A 213 -0.51 -0.32 21.78
C ARG A 213 0.47 0.79 21.40
N GLU A 214 1.70 0.43 21.03
CA GLU A 214 2.73 1.38 20.58
C GLU A 214 2.33 2.10 19.30
N HIS A 215 1.75 1.36 18.33
CA HIS A 215 1.24 1.92 17.09
C HIS A 215 0.07 2.89 17.33
N THR A 216 -0.84 2.56 18.26
CA THR A 216 -1.95 3.47 18.62
C THR A 216 -1.44 4.72 19.35
N ALA A 217 -0.45 4.60 20.24
CA ALA A 217 0.16 5.76 20.89
C ALA A 217 0.86 6.69 19.88
N LEU A 218 1.53 6.12 18.88
CA LEU A 218 2.13 6.88 17.79
C LEU A 218 1.05 7.57 16.93
N LEU A 219 -0.06 6.88 16.63
CA LEU A 219 -1.19 7.45 15.90
C LEU A 219 -1.78 8.66 16.63
N LEU A 220 -1.98 8.58 17.96
CA LEU A 220 -2.43 9.71 18.77
C LEU A 220 -1.45 10.91 18.67
N LYS A 221 -0.13 10.65 18.75
CA LYS A 221 0.90 11.68 18.56
C LYS A 221 0.85 12.28 17.15
N CYS A 222 0.54 11.50 16.12
CA CYS A 222 0.36 12.00 14.76
C CYS A 222 -0.87 12.92 14.66
N TYR A 223 -2.01 12.52 15.21
CA TYR A 223 -3.23 13.35 15.19
C TYR A 223 -3.07 14.67 15.94
N THR A 224 -2.43 14.65 17.11
CA THR A 224 -2.18 15.90 17.86
C THR A 224 -1.28 16.87 17.09
N LYS A 225 -0.28 16.36 16.36
CA LYS A 225 0.58 17.18 15.47
C LYS A 225 -0.15 17.73 14.26
N LEU A 226 -1.07 16.97 13.68
CA LEU A 226 -1.89 17.40 12.53
C LEU A 226 -2.99 18.40 12.92
N LYS A 227 -3.25 18.57 14.23
CA LYS A 227 -4.27 19.45 14.81
C LYS A 227 -5.69 19.16 14.30
N ASP A 228 -5.95 17.91 13.92
CA ASP A 228 -7.28 17.47 13.52
C ASP A 228 -8.03 16.97 14.77
N PHE A 229 -8.72 17.92 15.43
CA PHE A 229 -9.47 17.63 16.65
C PHE A 229 -10.65 16.70 16.40
N SER A 230 -11.38 16.92 15.30
CA SER A 230 -12.61 16.17 14.99
C SER A 230 -12.36 14.69 14.79
N THR A 231 -11.32 14.33 14.02
CA THR A 231 -11.03 12.92 13.79
C THR A 231 -10.40 12.25 15.00
N LEU A 232 -9.67 13.00 15.83
CA LEU A 232 -9.12 12.51 17.09
C LEU A 232 -10.21 12.19 18.12
N GLU A 233 -11.21 13.07 18.25
CA GLU A 233 -12.35 12.87 19.13
C GLU A 233 -13.15 11.63 18.69
N GLU A 234 -13.54 11.57 17.41
CA GLU A 234 -14.25 10.42 16.85
C GLU A 234 -13.46 9.11 17.02
N PHE A 235 -12.13 9.17 16.82
CA PHE A 235 -11.26 8.02 17.03
C PHE A 235 -11.28 7.55 18.49
N LEU A 236 -11.11 8.46 19.46
CA LEU A 236 -11.11 8.10 20.88
C LEU A 236 -12.48 7.60 21.36
N GLU A 237 -13.57 8.05 20.77
CA GLU A 237 -14.91 7.56 21.09
C GLU A 237 -15.16 6.15 20.56
N ARG A 238 -14.73 5.86 19.32
CA ARG A 238 -14.97 4.57 18.65
C ARG A 238 -13.99 3.49 19.11
N THR A 239 -12.79 3.87 19.54
CA THR A 239 -11.74 2.93 19.92
C THR A 239 -11.92 2.46 21.38
N PRO A 240 -12.04 1.14 21.62
CA PRO A 240 -12.11 0.59 22.97
C PRO A 240 -10.79 0.75 23.72
N VAL A 241 -10.87 0.86 25.06
CA VAL A 241 -9.70 1.08 25.93
C VAL A 241 -8.69 -0.07 25.84
N SER A 242 -9.12 -1.28 25.44
CA SER A 242 -8.22 -2.43 25.26
C SER A 242 -7.17 -2.25 24.15
N GLN A 243 -7.42 -1.35 23.19
CA GLN A 243 -6.59 -1.18 22.00
C GLN A 243 -5.54 -0.05 22.11
N TYR A 244 -5.52 0.67 23.24
CA TYR A 244 -4.51 1.70 23.51
C TYR A 244 -4.11 1.71 24.98
N ASP A 245 -2.95 2.30 25.28
CA ASP A 245 -2.61 2.58 26.68
C ASP A 245 -3.23 3.92 27.10
N PRO A 246 -4.19 3.93 28.05
CA PRO A 246 -4.79 5.17 28.50
C PRO A 246 -3.79 6.14 29.16
N ALA A 247 -2.66 5.67 29.70
CA ALA A 247 -1.69 6.56 30.38
C ALA A 247 -1.01 7.44 29.36
N THR A 248 -0.40 6.77 28.37
CA THR A 248 0.26 7.45 27.27
C THR A 248 -0.72 8.31 26.49
N ALA A 249 -1.98 7.89 26.34
CA ALA A 249 -3.00 8.71 25.67
C ALA A 249 -3.27 10.02 26.44
N ILE A 250 -3.48 9.97 27.76
CA ILE A 250 -3.70 11.16 28.58
C ILE A 250 -2.49 12.09 28.51
N GLU A 251 -1.28 11.58 28.70
CA GLU A 251 -0.04 12.37 28.64
C GLU A 251 0.15 13.06 27.29
N VAL A 252 -0.10 12.34 26.18
CA VAL A 252 0.01 12.89 24.82
C VAL A 252 -1.04 13.99 24.59
N LEU A 253 -2.27 13.79 25.07
CA LEU A 253 -3.34 14.78 24.96
C LEU A 253 -3.06 16.03 25.81
N GLU A 254 -2.57 15.87 27.05
CA GLU A 254 -2.18 16.97 27.93
C GLU A 254 -1.03 17.78 27.32
N THR A 255 0.01 17.11 26.80
CA THR A 255 1.16 17.78 26.15
C THR A 255 0.73 18.57 24.91
N ALA A 256 -0.31 18.10 24.22
CA ALA A 256 -0.88 18.78 23.07
C ALA A 256 -1.91 19.88 23.42
N GLY A 257 -2.26 20.02 24.71
CA GLY A 257 -3.23 21.00 25.20
C GLY A 257 -4.71 20.60 25.04
N TYR A 258 -4.99 19.34 24.70
CA TYR A 258 -6.36 18.82 24.55
C TYR A 258 -6.91 18.29 25.89
N TYR A 259 -6.98 19.16 26.90
CA TYR A 259 -7.40 18.79 28.26
C TYR A 259 -8.82 18.22 28.33
N GLY A 260 -9.72 18.63 27.42
CA GLY A 260 -11.10 18.12 27.35
C GLY A 260 -11.16 16.64 26.97
N LEU A 261 -10.41 16.27 25.92
CA LEU A 261 -10.29 14.87 25.50
C LEU A 261 -9.54 14.04 26.53
N ALA A 262 -8.48 14.58 27.14
CA ALA A 262 -7.74 13.90 28.21
C ALA A 262 -8.66 13.58 29.41
N ALA A 263 -9.50 14.53 29.82
CA ALA A 263 -10.49 14.32 30.87
C ALA A 263 -11.56 13.29 30.45
N ALA A 264 -12.06 13.35 29.21
CA ALA A 264 -13.03 12.38 28.70
C ALA A 264 -12.47 10.95 28.70
N VAL A 265 -11.22 10.76 28.29
CA VAL A 265 -10.53 9.47 28.34
C VAL A 265 -10.35 8.99 29.79
N ALA A 266 -9.93 9.86 30.71
CA ALA A 266 -9.75 9.53 32.12
C ALA A 266 -11.07 9.22 32.86
N GLN A 267 -12.18 9.80 32.41
CA GLN A 267 -13.52 9.56 32.96
C GLN A 267 -14.11 8.20 32.56
N LYS A 268 -13.59 7.56 31.50
CA LYS A 268 -14.11 6.26 31.05
C LYS A 268 -14.01 5.23 32.18
N PRO A 269 -15.10 4.48 32.47
CA PRO A 269 -15.16 3.56 33.61
C PRO A 269 -14.11 2.43 33.53
N GLU A 270 -13.69 2.08 32.31
CA GLU A 270 -12.70 1.03 32.03
C GLU A 270 -11.26 1.42 32.37
N VAL A 271 -10.96 2.73 32.46
CA VAL A 271 -9.59 3.25 32.59
C VAL A 271 -9.14 3.28 34.06
N GLN A 272 -10.09 3.36 35.01
CA GLN A 272 -9.85 3.42 36.47
C GLN A 272 -8.80 4.48 36.91
N ARG A 273 -8.51 5.49 36.06
CA ARG A 273 -7.59 6.59 36.38
C ARG A 273 -8.33 7.84 36.84
N HIS A 274 -9.08 7.66 37.92
CA HIS A 274 -9.89 8.72 38.52
C HIS A 274 -9.04 9.89 39.04
N GLY A 275 -7.82 9.62 39.51
CA GLY A 275 -6.87 10.65 39.97
C GLY A 275 -6.46 11.64 38.86
N ASP A 276 -6.16 11.15 37.66
CA ASP A 276 -5.79 12.01 36.52
C ASP A 276 -6.96 12.90 36.09
N TYR A 277 -8.17 12.34 36.06
CA TYR A 277 -9.38 13.12 35.78
C TYR A 277 -9.56 14.27 36.78
N ILE A 278 -9.40 13.99 38.08
CA ILE A 278 -9.55 15.00 39.14
C ILE A 278 -8.46 16.08 39.02
N ARG A 279 -7.20 15.69 38.80
CA ARG A 279 -6.08 16.60 38.59
C ARG A 279 -6.36 17.55 37.42
N ILE A 280 -6.64 16.99 36.24
CA ILE A 280 -6.92 17.75 35.01
C ILE A 280 -8.13 18.68 35.22
N SER A 281 -9.19 18.19 35.86
CA SER A 281 -10.42 18.96 36.13
C SER A 281 -10.21 20.12 37.08
N LEU A 282 -9.37 19.95 38.11
CA LEU A 282 -9.04 20.99 39.07
C LEU A 282 -8.15 22.09 38.45
N GLU A 283 -7.15 21.69 37.68
CA GLU A 283 -6.17 22.60 37.08
C GLU A 283 -6.78 23.43 35.94
N HIS A 284 -7.49 22.78 35.02
CA HIS A 284 -7.91 23.40 33.76
C HIS A 284 -9.37 23.81 33.70
N PHE A 285 -10.28 23.01 34.26
CA PHE A 285 -11.73 23.25 34.13
C PHE A 285 -12.33 24.02 35.29
N LYS A 286 -11.71 23.96 36.49
CA LYS A 286 -12.17 24.61 37.73
C LYS A 286 -13.65 24.34 38.03
N SER A 287 -14.17 23.21 37.56
CA SER A 287 -15.57 22.82 37.75
C SER A 287 -15.71 22.02 39.04
N TYR A 288 -15.50 22.70 40.17
CA TYR A 288 -15.43 22.06 41.49
C TYR A 288 -16.68 21.25 41.83
N ALA A 289 -17.87 21.73 41.46
CA ALA A 289 -19.13 21.02 41.69
C ALA A 289 -19.20 19.66 40.97
N LYS A 290 -18.77 19.59 39.69
CA LYS A 290 -18.75 18.33 38.92
C LYS A 290 -17.75 17.34 39.49
N ILE A 291 -16.60 17.84 39.96
CA ILE A 291 -15.55 17.02 40.59
C ILE A 291 -16.07 16.39 41.88
N VAL A 292 -16.76 17.17 42.73
CA VAL A 292 -17.35 16.65 43.97
C VAL A 292 -18.44 15.61 43.69
N GLN A 293 -19.28 15.83 42.68
CA GLN A 293 -20.27 14.83 42.25
C GLN A 293 -19.59 13.55 41.77
N PHE A 294 -18.53 13.66 40.98
CA PHE A 294 -17.76 12.51 40.51
C PHE A 294 -17.10 11.75 41.67
N LEU A 295 -16.49 12.45 42.62
CA LEU A 295 -15.92 11.85 43.83
C LEU A 295 -16.95 11.08 44.65
N GLY A 296 -18.20 11.53 44.69
CA GLY A 296 -19.30 10.82 45.36
C GLY A 296 -19.68 9.50 44.69
N THR A 297 -19.34 9.30 43.42
CA THR A 297 -19.55 8.02 42.71
C THR A 297 -18.41 7.02 42.92
N LEU A 298 -17.26 7.46 43.43
CA LEU A 298 -16.08 6.62 43.63
C LEU A 298 -16.17 5.81 44.93
N PRO A 299 -15.45 4.68 45.04
CA PRO A 299 -15.31 3.96 46.29
C PRO A 299 -14.77 4.85 47.41
N ARG A 300 -15.27 4.66 48.64
CA ARG A 300 -14.90 5.49 49.82
C ARG A 300 -13.39 5.65 50.02
N ALA A 301 -12.62 4.60 49.74
CA ALA A 301 -11.15 4.64 49.88
C ALA A 301 -10.50 5.63 48.90
N GLU A 302 -10.89 5.59 47.62
CA GLU A 302 -10.35 6.48 46.58
C GLU A 302 -10.85 7.91 46.73
N ALA A 303 -12.14 8.07 47.05
CA ALA A 303 -12.73 9.38 47.33
C ALA A 303 -12.07 10.05 48.54
N GLY A 304 -11.76 9.26 49.59
CA GLY A 304 -11.02 9.72 50.76
C GLY A 304 -9.60 10.18 50.41
N GLN A 305 -8.87 9.38 49.62
CA GLN A 305 -7.52 9.75 49.18
C GLN A 305 -7.52 11.04 48.36
N ALA A 306 -8.44 11.17 47.40
CA ALA A 306 -8.58 12.38 46.60
C ALA A 306 -8.97 13.62 47.43
N LEU A 307 -9.75 13.46 48.51
CA LEU A 307 -10.04 14.53 49.47
C LEU A 307 -8.82 14.93 50.30
N VAL A 308 -7.94 14.00 50.65
CA VAL A 308 -6.67 14.33 51.32
C VAL A 308 -5.79 15.17 50.40
N ASP A 309 -5.68 14.77 49.14
CA ASP A 309 -4.78 15.40 48.17
C ASP A 309 -5.31 16.75 47.67
N HIS A 310 -6.62 16.88 47.47
CA HIS A 310 -7.24 18.05 46.83
C HIS A 310 -8.32 18.77 47.67
N GLY A 311 -8.65 18.28 48.86
CA GLY A 311 -9.76 18.78 49.68
C GLY A 311 -9.62 20.24 50.10
N ARG A 312 -8.40 20.75 50.30
CA ARG A 312 -8.20 22.19 50.61
C ARG A 312 -8.71 23.11 49.49
N VAL A 313 -8.49 22.72 48.24
CA VAL A 313 -8.93 23.49 47.08
C VAL A 313 -10.44 23.38 46.92
N LEU A 314 -11.00 22.18 47.09
CA LEU A 314 -12.43 21.94 47.03
C LEU A 314 -13.18 22.70 48.13
N MET A 315 -12.71 22.68 49.38
CA MET A 315 -13.30 23.43 50.49
C MET A 315 -13.27 24.96 50.29
N LYS A 316 -12.26 25.47 49.57
CA LYS A 316 -12.16 26.91 49.29
C LYS A 316 -13.20 27.38 48.27
N HIS A 317 -13.52 26.54 47.28
CA HIS A 317 -14.34 26.92 46.13
C HIS A 317 -15.77 26.33 46.13
N ALA A 318 -15.98 25.19 46.78
CA ALA A 318 -17.26 24.46 46.88
C ALA A 318 -17.42 23.87 48.30
N PRO A 319 -17.51 24.71 49.35
CA PRO A 319 -17.50 24.25 50.74
C PRO A 319 -18.71 23.41 51.11
N LYS A 320 -19.90 23.71 50.56
CA LYS A 320 -21.14 23.00 50.92
C LYS A 320 -21.09 21.56 50.39
N GLU A 321 -20.83 21.45 49.09
CA GLU A 321 -20.77 20.17 48.38
C GLU A 321 -19.64 19.29 48.93
N THR A 322 -18.48 19.88 49.28
CA THR A 322 -17.35 19.13 49.83
C THR A 322 -17.64 18.61 51.24
N VAL A 323 -18.34 19.38 52.08
CA VAL A 323 -18.75 18.92 53.42
C VAL A 323 -19.77 17.78 53.32
N ASP A 324 -20.72 17.88 52.39
CA ASP A 324 -21.71 16.82 52.16
C ASP A 324 -21.03 15.53 51.67
N LEU A 325 -20.04 15.64 50.79
CA LEU A 325 -19.22 14.49 50.36
C LEU A 325 -18.44 13.87 51.53
N VAL A 326 -17.83 14.68 52.40
CA VAL A 326 -17.12 14.19 53.59
C VAL A 326 -18.08 13.46 54.53
N ARG A 327 -19.28 14.01 54.73
CA ARG A 327 -20.33 13.38 55.55
C ARG A 327 -20.72 12.00 55.00
N ALA A 328 -20.91 11.91 53.69
CA ALA A 328 -21.25 10.66 53.01
C ALA A 328 -20.12 9.60 53.09
N ILE A 329 -18.86 10.00 52.93
CA ILE A 329 -17.71 9.09 53.01
C ILE A 329 -17.51 8.58 54.45
N CYS A 330 -17.70 9.45 55.45
CA CYS A 330 -17.59 9.10 56.86
C CYS A 330 -18.82 8.36 57.43
N GLY A 331 -19.88 8.14 56.62
CA GLY A 331 -21.11 7.48 57.07
C GLY A 331 -21.94 8.30 58.07
N LEU A 332 -21.75 9.62 58.08
CA LEU A 332 -22.43 10.53 59.01
C LEU A 332 -23.85 10.91 58.55
N ASP A 333 -24.28 10.44 57.37
CA ASP A 333 -25.65 10.60 56.85
C ASP A 333 -26.63 9.51 57.36
N GLU A 334 -26.14 8.42 57.96
CA GLU A 334 -26.99 7.34 58.49
C GLU A 334 -27.58 7.63 59.89
N VAL A 335 -27.41 8.85 60.42
CA VAL A 335 -27.93 9.23 61.75
C VAL A 335 -29.09 10.22 61.61
N SER A 336 -30.17 9.77 60.99
CA SER A 336 -31.48 10.41 61.10
C SER A 336 -32.61 9.43 60.78
N GLU A 337 -32.80 8.44 61.65
CA GLU A 337 -34.11 7.84 61.95
C GLU A 337 -34.28 7.68 63.46
#